data_AF-A0A258K4B7-F1
#
_entry.id   AF-A0A258K4B7-F1
#
_cell.length_a   1.000
_cell.length_b   1.000
_cell.length_c   1.000
_cell.angle_alpha   90.00
_cell.angle_beta   90.00
_cell.angle_gamma   90.00
#
_symmetry.space_group_name_H-M   'P 1'
#
loop_
_entity.id
_entity.type
_entity.pdbx_description
1 polymer ?
#
loop_
_entity_poly.entity_id
_entity_poly.type
_entity_poly.pdbx_seq_one_letter_code
_entity_poly.pdbx_strand_id
1 'polypeptide(L)'
;MHTHMPTTPFGRRSMSLGLLASQVTAQAVASDVVVHKWKVFQHIREAREAIGATDRALAILSALLSFHQETTMCADGDLVVFPSNAQLSDRANGMSPATLRRHIAVLVHCGLIIRRDSPNGKRFARKGPAGEIEQAYGFDLAPIVARADEFKRLAETTQAEKKALRVLRERLTIARRDVVKMIAAGIEEGVPGDWRGYRMAYQDLMDRLPRSASKVTVEIILTELSELRALVHKTLEDFIKSQNSNANESHNERHKQNSNPDSKTESEQSHAKKEEGEASGSNNVRTLPQRELPLNIILDACPEIRGLAAGGEIRTWRDLLATAQLARAYLGISPSAYQDACTAMGEGQAATVIAAILQRTEHISCPGGYLRSLTQRAQESKFSTWPMVMALLRAKLEQQRDGAGGVHGRSSSADGTDPVGNR
;
A
#
# COMPACT_ATOMS: atom_id res chain seq x y z
N MET A 1 10.25 54.91 -16.75
CA MET A 1 11.60 54.49 -17.18
C MET A 1 11.53 53.01 -17.51
N HIS A 2 11.87 52.60 -18.74
CA HIS A 2 11.86 51.17 -19.10
C HIS A 2 13.00 50.46 -18.37
N THR A 3 12.64 49.62 -17.40
CA THR A 3 13.56 48.76 -16.67
C THR A 3 14.01 47.63 -17.59
N HIS A 4 15.22 47.76 -18.15
CA HIS A 4 15.83 46.69 -18.94
C HIS A 4 16.11 45.47 -18.05
N MET A 5 15.36 44.38 -18.25
CA MET A 5 15.68 43.08 -17.66
C MET A 5 16.86 42.44 -18.41
N PRO A 6 17.91 42.00 -17.70
CA PRO A 6 19.01 41.29 -18.34
C PRO A 6 18.56 39.90 -18.82
N THR A 7 18.59 39.71 -20.14
CA THR A 7 18.29 38.45 -20.83
C THR A 7 19.53 37.56 -21.02
N THR A 8 20.73 38.10 -20.83
CA THR A 8 22.01 37.38 -21.02
C THR A 8 22.66 36.96 -19.69
N PRO A 9 23.38 35.83 -19.62
CA PRO A 9 24.06 35.36 -18.43
C PRO A 9 25.25 36.26 -18.08
N PHE A 10 25.54 36.39 -16.79
CA PHE A 10 26.68 37.20 -16.34
C PHE A 10 28.01 36.42 -16.39
N GLY A 11 29.09 37.11 -16.78
CA GLY A 11 30.45 36.59 -16.76
C GLY A 11 30.79 35.66 -17.94
N ARG A 12 31.61 34.62 -17.70
CA ARG A 12 32.13 33.70 -18.75
C ARG A 12 31.11 32.66 -19.27
N ARG A 13 29.82 32.80 -18.99
CA ARG A 13 28.81 31.82 -19.41
C ARG A 13 28.28 32.19 -20.79
N SER A 14 28.27 31.23 -21.70
CA SER A 14 27.67 31.40 -23.02
C SER A 14 26.15 31.36 -22.96
N MET A 15 25.52 32.12 -23.86
CA MET A 15 24.09 31.99 -24.16
C MET A 15 23.83 30.70 -24.93
N SER A 16 22.75 29.99 -24.58
CA SER A 16 22.27 28.83 -25.33
C SER A 16 20.83 29.04 -25.80
N LEU A 17 20.45 28.43 -26.91
CA LEU A 17 19.09 28.51 -27.45
C LEU A 17 18.04 27.95 -26.47
N GLY A 18 18.38 26.92 -25.68
CA GLY A 18 17.49 26.39 -24.65
C GLY A 18 17.21 27.38 -23.51
N LEU A 19 18.17 28.25 -23.18
CA LEU A 19 17.99 29.30 -22.19
C LEU A 19 17.10 30.42 -22.73
N LEU A 20 17.29 30.81 -23.99
CA LEU A 20 16.41 31.75 -24.69
C LEU A 20 14.98 31.20 -24.78
N ALA A 21 14.82 29.94 -25.18
CA ALA A 21 13.51 29.28 -25.26
C ALA A 21 12.79 29.28 -23.90
N SER A 22 13.51 28.98 -22.81
CA SER A 22 12.94 29.03 -21.45
C SER A 22 12.48 30.43 -21.07
N GLN A 23 13.21 31.48 -21.47
CA GLN A 23 12.83 32.87 -21.25
C GLN A 23 11.59 33.26 -22.06
N VAL A 24 11.53 32.90 -23.34
CA VAL A 24 10.38 33.17 -24.21
C VAL A 24 9.13 32.47 -23.67
N THR A 25 9.24 31.20 -23.30
CA THR A 25 8.12 30.43 -22.73
C THR A 25 7.64 31.04 -21.41
N ALA A 26 8.56 31.54 -20.56
CA ALA A 26 8.19 32.23 -19.34
C ALA A 26 7.49 33.57 -19.58
N GLN A 27 7.84 34.29 -20.66
CA GLN A 27 7.21 35.57 -21.03
C GLN A 27 5.87 35.40 -21.75
N ALA A 28 5.64 34.25 -22.41
CA ALA A 28 4.44 33.99 -23.20
C ALA A 28 3.24 33.49 -22.37
N VAL A 29 3.40 33.30 -21.06
CA VAL A 29 2.32 32.78 -20.20
C VAL A 29 1.26 33.86 -19.99
N ALA A 30 0.00 33.49 -20.19
CA ALA A 30 -1.11 34.36 -19.86
C ALA A 30 -1.16 34.63 -18.34
N SER A 31 -1.43 35.88 -18.01
CA SER A 31 -1.48 36.46 -16.66
C SER A 31 -2.39 35.71 -15.67
N ASP A 32 -3.39 35.01 -16.19
CA ASP A 32 -4.46 34.33 -15.46
C ASP A 32 -4.13 32.89 -14.99
N VAL A 33 -2.98 32.34 -15.38
CA VAL A 33 -2.61 30.96 -15.03
C VAL A 33 -2.13 30.88 -13.58
N VAL A 34 -2.94 30.28 -12.72
CA VAL A 34 -2.62 30.01 -11.30
C VAL A 34 -2.32 28.53 -11.09
N VAL A 35 -1.13 28.23 -10.54
CA VAL A 35 -0.72 26.85 -10.27
C VAL A 35 -0.28 26.65 -8.83
N HIS A 36 -0.55 25.46 -8.28
CA HIS A 36 -0.11 25.09 -6.93
C HIS A 36 1.34 24.55 -6.97
N LYS A 37 2.27 25.26 -6.32
CA LYS A 37 3.72 25.00 -6.45
C LYS A 37 4.14 23.57 -6.13
N TRP A 38 3.59 22.99 -5.07
CA TRP A 38 3.94 21.62 -4.66
C TRP A 38 3.33 20.55 -5.55
N LYS A 39 2.23 20.88 -6.25
CA LYS A 39 1.58 19.97 -7.18
C LYS A 39 2.41 19.87 -8.46
N VAL A 40 2.83 21.01 -8.99
CA VAL A 40 3.75 21.05 -10.14
C VAL A 40 5.10 20.41 -9.79
N PHE A 41 5.63 20.68 -8.59
CA PHE A 41 6.85 20.02 -8.13
C PHE A 41 6.72 18.49 -8.07
N GLN A 42 5.57 17.97 -7.62
CA GLN A 42 5.30 16.53 -7.65
C GLN A 42 5.32 15.99 -9.08
N HIS A 43 4.66 16.66 -10.03
CA HIS A 43 4.70 16.27 -11.44
C HIS A 43 6.13 16.26 -11.99
N ILE A 44 6.93 17.29 -11.71
CA ILE A 44 8.35 17.35 -12.09
C ILE A 44 9.14 16.19 -11.46
N ARG A 45 8.89 15.85 -10.20
CA ARG A 45 9.57 14.75 -9.50
C ARG A 45 9.20 13.39 -10.09
N GLU A 46 7.95 13.19 -10.48
CA GLU A 46 7.46 11.97 -11.12
C GLU A 46 8.06 11.79 -12.51
N ALA A 47 8.18 12.88 -13.28
CA ALA A 47 8.72 12.93 -14.63
C ALA A 47 10.24 13.24 -14.72
N ARG A 48 10.98 13.12 -13.61
CA ARG A 48 12.38 13.58 -13.51
C ARG A 48 13.32 13.03 -14.59
N GLU A 49 13.12 11.77 -14.98
CA GLU A 49 13.95 11.08 -15.98
C GLU A 49 13.71 11.66 -17.37
N ALA A 50 12.44 11.90 -17.73
CA ALA A 50 12.07 12.53 -19.01
C ALA A 50 12.55 13.99 -19.09
N ILE A 51 12.58 14.70 -17.96
CA ILE A 51 13.05 16.09 -17.87
C ILE A 51 14.60 16.17 -17.82
N GLY A 52 15.29 15.07 -17.52
CA GLY A 52 16.74 15.04 -17.30
C GLY A 52 17.18 15.65 -15.96
N ALA A 53 16.26 15.83 -15.02
CA ALA A 53 16.53 16.40 -13.70
C ALA A 53 17.07 15.33 -12.74
N THR A 54 18.17 15.63 -12.04
CA THR A 54 18.72 14.73 -11.02
C THR A 54 18.04 14.92 -9.66
N ASP A 55 18.04 13.89 -8.81
CA ASP A 55 17.44 13.98 -7.46
C ASP A 55 18.01 15.12 -6.62
N ARG A 56 19.33 15.35 -6.72
CA ARG A 56 20.00 16.48 -6.06
C ARG A 56 19.56 17.84 -6.63
N ALA A 57 19.27 17.92 -7.93
CA ALA A 57 18.72 19.13 -8.53
C ALA A 57 17.29 19.39 -8.03
N LEU A 58 16.46 18.34 -7.93
CA LEU A 58 15.10 18.46 -7.39
C LEU A 58 15.08 18.84 -5.91
N ALA A 59 16.06 18.40 -5.10
CA ALA A 59 16.20 18.87 -3.72
C ALA A 59 16.43 20.39 -3.66
N ILE A 60 17.27 20.92 -4.55
CA ILE A 60 17.49 22.38 -4.66
C ILE A 60 16.23 23.08 -5.17
N LEU A 61 15.51 22.50 -6.13
CA LEU A 61 14.25 23.07 -6.62
C LEU A 61 13.21 23.16 -5.50
N SER A 62 13.07 22.10 -4.70
CA SER A 62 12.22 22.10 -3.51
C SER A 62 12.62 23.21 -2.52
N ALA A 63 13.92 23.38 -2.29
CA ALA A 63 14.43 24.44 -1.44
C ALA A 63 14.11 25.82 -2.03
N LEU A 64 14.26 26.04 -3.34
CA LEU A 64 13.89 27.30 -4.00
C LEU A 64 12.40 27.61 -3.86
N LEU A 65 11.52 26.63 -4.07
CA LEU A 65 10.07 26.78 -3.93
C LEU A 65 9.65 27.11 -2.48
N SER A 66 10.44 26.68 -1.49
CA SER A 66 10.20 27.01 -0.07
C SER A 66 10.51 28.47 0.29
N PHE A 67 11.23 29.21 -0.56
CA PHE A 67 11.47 30.65 -0.37
C PHE A 67 10.35 31.53 -0.97
N HIS A 68 9.50 30.96 -1.82
CA HIS A 68 8.26 31.60 -2.25
C HIS A 68 7.21 31.46 -1.14
N GLN A 69 6.69 32.56 -0.62
CA GLN A 69 5.79 32.55 0.55
C GLN A 69 4.44 31.91 0.21
N GLU A 70 3.83 32.34 -0.89
CA GLU A 70 2.53 31.82 -1.32
C GLU A 70 2.65 30.40 -1.89
N THR A 71 1.58 29.63 -1.76
CA THR A 71 1.52 28.25 -2.27
C THR A 71 1.05 28.20 -3.72
N THR A 72 0.28 29.21 -4.13
CA THR A 72 -0.08 29.51 -5.50
C THR A 72 1.02 30.33 -6.16
N MET A 73 1.29 30.05 -7.44
CA MET A 73 2.16 30.84 -8.30
C MET A 73 1.32 31.31 -9.49
N CYS A 74 1.33 32.61 -9.74
CA CYS A 74 0.65 33.26 -10.86
C CYS A 74 1.70 33.84 -11.81
N ALA A 75 1.42 33.84 -13.11
CA ALA A 75 2.32 34.40 -14.12
C ALA A 75 2.57 35.91 -13.93
N ASP A 76 1.58 36.64 -13.37
CA ASP A 76 1.68 38.08 -13.05
C ASP A 76 2.53 38.39 -11.81
N GLY A 77 2.81 37.39 -10.99
CA GLY A 77 3.57 37.57 -9.75
C GLY A 77 5.07 37.70 -10.02
N ASP A 78 5.78 38.44 -9.16
CA ASP A 78 7.23 38.52 -9.20
C ASP A 78 7.84 37.20 -8.64
N LEU A 79 7.88 36.16 -9.49
CA LEU A 79 8.29 34.79 -9.15
C LEU A 79 9.81 34.61 -8.93
N VAL A 80 10.49 35.68 -8.55
CA VAL A 80 11.95 35.69 -8.35
C VAL A 80 12.30 35.48 -6.88
N VAL A 81 13.02 34.40 -6.60
CA VAL A 81 13.57 34.11 -5.27
C VAL A 81 15.07 34.38 -5.23
N PHE A 82 15.56 34.98 -4.14
CA PHE A 82 16.97 35.39 -4.00
C PHE A 82 17.63 34.87 -2.70
N PRO A 83 17.56 33.56 -2.39
CA PRO A 83 18.21 33.03 -1.19
C PRO A 83 19.73 33.10 -1.27
N SER A 84 20.37 33.28 -0.12
CA SER A 84 21.82 33.15 0.00
C SER A 84 22.24 31.70 -0.23
N ASN A 85 23.49 31.47 -0.69
CA ASN A 85 23.97 30.10 -0.90
C ASN A 85 24.02 29.29 0.41
N ALA A 86 24.24 29.94 1.55
CA ALA A 86 24.20 29.29 2.86
C ALA A 86 22.78 28.78 3.17
N GLN A 87 21.78 29.67 3.12
CA GLN A 87 20.38 29.29 3.36
C GLN A 87 19.86 28.23 2.37
N LEU A 88 20.27 28.34 1.11
CA LEU A 88 19.89 27.35 0.09
C LEU A 88 20.56 26.00 0.33
N SER A 89 21.83 25.99 0.77
CA SER A 89 22.54 24.78 1.18
C SER A 89 21.85 24.10 2.36
N ASP A 90 21.51 24.86 3.40
CA ASP A 90 20.89 24.34 4.62
C ASP A 90 19.57 23.64 4.32
N ARG A 91 18.71 24.29 3.50
CA ARG A 91 17.43 23.70 3.07
C ARG A 91 17.56 22.57 2.05
N ALA A 92 18.68 22.49 1.33
CA ALA A 92 18.97 21.44 0.36
C ALA A 92 19.83 20.31 0.98
N ASN A 93 19.57 19.97 2.24
CA ASN A 93 20.25 18.90 3.01
C ASN A 93 21.77 19.11 3.18
N GLY A 94 22.21 20.35 3.43
CA GLY A 94 23.62 20.64 3.75
C GLY A 94 24.58 20.47 2.58
N MET A 95 24.12 20.74 1.35
CA MET A 95 24.89 20.49 0.15
C MET A 95 26.09 21.45 -0.01
N SER A 96 27.28 20.91 -0.31
CA SER A 96 28.47 21.76 -0.50
C SER A 96 28.30 22.80 -1.62
N PRO A 97 28.91 24.00 -1.51
CA PRO A 97 28.72 25.08 -2.49
C PRO A 97 29.10 24.73 -3.93
N ALA A 98 30.06 23.83 -4.13
CA ALA A 98 30.43 23.33 -5.46
C ALA A 98 29.31 22.47 -6.07
N THR A 99 28.77 21.55 -5.28
CA THR A 99 27.67 20.65 -5.67
C THR A 99 26.39 21.44 -5.94
N LEU A 100 26.11 22.44 -5.09
CA LEU A 100 25.00 23.37 -5.27
C LEU A 100 25.09 24.09 -6.63
N ARG A 101 26.25 24.68 -6.96
CA ARG A 101 26.44 25.37 -8.25
C ARG A 101 26.25 24.44 -9.45
N ARG A 102 26.74 23.20 -9.36
CA ARG A 102 26.59 22.18 -10.41
C ARG A 102 25.11 21.83 -10.64
N HIS A 103 24.36 21.53 -9.59
CA HIS A 103 22.97 21.12 -9.74
C HIS A 103 22.01 22.28 -10.04
N ILE A 104 22.32 23.52 -9.63
CA ILE A 104 21.59 24.68 -10.15
C ILE A 104 21.83 24.82 -11.66
N ALA A 105 23.03 24.53 -12.18
CA ALA A 105 23.26 24.52 -13.63
C ALA A 105 22.42 23.44 -14.33
N VAL A 106 22.22 22.28 -13.70
CA VAL A 106 21.28 21.24 -14.19
C VAL A 106 19.85 21.79 -14.24
N LEU A 107 19.36 22.45 -13.19
CA LEU A 107 18.01 23.04 -13.20
C LEU A 107 17.82 24.07 -14.31
N VAL A 108 18.83 24.90 -14.56
CA VAL A 108 18.82 25.87 -15.68
C VAL A 108 18.84 25.13 -17.02
N HIS A 109 19.65 24.09 -17.16
CA HIS A 109 19.73 23.30 -18.39
C HIS A 109 18.42 22.57 -18.72
N CYS A 110 17.73 22.03 -17.71
CA CYS A 110 16.39 21.45 -17.84
C CYS A 110 15.28 22.50 -18.10
N GLY A 111 15.61 23.79 -18.09
CA GLY A 111 14.64 24.88 -18.25
C GLY A 111 13.63 24.96 -17.10
N LEU A 112 14.00 24.50 -15.90
CA LEU A 112 13.15 24.53 -14.71
C LEU A 112 13.25 25.86 -13.97
N ILE A 113 14.37 26.57 -14.10
CA ILE A 113 14.60 27.89 -13.51
C ILE A 113 15.39 28.77 -14.48
N ILE A 114 15.19 30.08 -14.40
CA ILE A 114 16.02 31.07 -15.08
C ILE A 114 16.88 31.79 -14.05
N ARG A 115 18.15 32.07 -14.39
CA ARG A 115 19.01 32.92 -13.56
C ARG A 115 18.90 34.38 -14.01
N ARG A 116 18.43 35.24 -13.13
CA ARG A 116 18.48 36.71 -13.28
C ARG A 116 19.72 37.21 -12.54
N ASP A 117 20.86 37.17 -13.23
CA ASP A 117 22.14 37.60 -12.65
C ASP A 117 22.18 39.15 -12.55
N SER A 118 22.71 39.69 -11.45
CA SER A 118 22.93 41.13 -11.32
C SER A 118 24.24 41.58 -12.00
N PRO A 119 24.40 42.88 -12.29
CA PRO A 119 25.65 43.43 -12.83
C PRO A 119 26.89 43.17 -11.98
N ASN A 120 26.72 42.86 -10.68
CA ASN A 120 27.80 42.56 -9.74
C ASN A 120 27.89 41.06 -9.39
N GLY A 121 27.10 40.20 -10.03
CA GLY A 121 27.03 38.76 -9.75
C GLY A 121 26.48 38.37 -8.36
N LYS A 122 25.98 39.33 -7.58
CA LYS A 122 25.30 39.11 -6.29
C LYS A 122 23.79 38.95 -6.47
N ARG A 123 23.12 38.23 -5.58
CA ARG A 123 21.65 38.09 -5.57
C ARG A 123 21.08 39.09 -4.56
N PHE A 124 20.24 40.00 -5.00
CA PHE A 124 19.59 41.00 -4.15
C PHE A 124 18.33 41.55 -4.86
N ALA A 125 17.37 42.02 -4.07
CA ALA A 125 16.25 42.81 -4.56
C ALA A 125 16.49 44.29 -4.24
N ARG A 126 16.25 45.17 -5.20
CA ARG A 126 16.13 46.62 -4.96
C ARG A 126 14.66 46.92 -4.71
N LYS A 127 14.39 47.53 -3.56
CA LYS A 127 13.08 48.09 -3.25
C LYS A 127 13.04 49.53 -3.75
N GLY A 128 11.98 49.91 -4.43
CA GLY A 128 11.72 51.29 -4.80
C GLY A 128 11.36 52.15 -3.59
N PRO A 129 11.18 53.46 -3.79
CA PRO A 129 10.90 54.43 -2.71
C PRO A 129 9.64 54.09 -1.88
N ALA A 130 8.67 53.38 -2.47
CA ALA A 130 7.43 52.94 -1.82
C ALA A 130 7.51 51.55 -1.16
N GLY A 131 8.68 50.90 -1.16
CA GLY A 131 8.87 49.56 -0.57
C GLY A 131 8.51 48.38 -1.48
N GLU A 132 7.93 48.63 -2.65
CA GLU A 132 7.71 47.63 -3.71
C GLU A 132 9.05 47.17 -4.30
N ILE A 133 9.14 45.90 -4.69
CA ILE A 133 10.36 45.36 -5.33
C ILE A 133 10.41 45.90 -6.76
N GLU A 134 11.37 46.79 -7.03
CA GLU A 134 11.52 47.45 -8.34
C GLU A 134 12.40 46.60 -9.28
N GLN A 135 13.39 45.89 -8.72
CA GLN A 135 14.25 44.94 -9.45
C GLN A 135 14.67 43.76 -8.57
N ALA A 136 14.39 42.53 -9.00
CA ALA A 136 14.83 41.31 -8.32
C ALA A 136 15.90 40.56 -9.14
N TYR A 137 17.09 40.36 -8.55
CA TYR A 137 18.17 39.56 -9.12
C TYR A 137 18.34 38.26 -8.33
N GLY A 138 18.00 37.13 -8.94
CA GLY A 138 17.89 35.83 -8.29
C GLY A 138 17.55 34.69 -9.24
N PHE A 139 16.72 33.76 -8.79
CA PHE A 139 16.18 32.66 -9.58
C PHE A 139 14.72 32.92 -9.91
N ASP A 140 14.42 32.95 -11.19
CA ASP A 140 13.08 33.12 -11.72
C ASP A 140 12.44 31.74 -11.92
N LEU A 141 11.28 31.57 -11.26
CA LEU A 141 10.49 30.34 -11.24
C LEU A 141 9.34 30.35 -12.26
N ALA A 142 9.19 31.40 -13.07
CA ALA A 142 8.18 31.49 -14.12
C ALA A 142 8.14 30.28 -15.08
N PRO A 143 9.25 29.62 -15.46
CA PRO A 143 9.20 28.41 -16.28
C PRO A 143 8.38 27.27 -15.68
N ILE A 144 8.26 27.21 -14.35
CA ILE A 144 7.48 26.18 -13.64
C ILE A 144 5.99 26.38 -13.88
N VAL A 145 5.53 27.64 -13.89
CA VAL A 145 4.13 28.00 -14.19
C VAL A 145 3.87 27.79 -15.67
N ALA A 146 4.76 28.30 -16.53
CA ALA A 146 4.64 28.24 -17.98
C ALA A 146 4.48 26.82 -18.52
N ARG A 147 5.21 25.87 -17.92
CA ARG A 147 5.28 24.47 -18.36
C ARG A 147 4.50 23.52 -17.47
N ALA A 148 3.63 24.04 -16.60
CA ALA A 148 2.90 23.22 -15.62
C ALA A 148 2.11 22.08 -16.29
N ASP A 149 1.41 22.36 -17.39
CA ASP A 149 0.65 21.35 -18.14
C ASP A 149 1.55 20.35 -18.86
N GLU A 150 2.70 20.79 -19.36
CA GLU A 150 3.71 19.89 -19.94
C GLU A 150 4.20 18.88 -18.88
N PHE A 151 4.58 19.36 -17.69
CA PHE A 151 5.02 18.50 -16.60
C PHE A 151 3.93 17.54 -16.14
N LYS A 152 2.67 18.01 -16.07
CA LYS A 152 1.53 17.17 -15.75
C LYS A 152 1.38 16.02 -16.75
N ARG A 153 1.41 16.30 -18.06
CA ARG A 153 1.31 15.27 -19.11
C ARG A 153 2.47 14.26 -19.04
N LEU A 154 3.69 14.73 -18.82
CA LEU A 154 4.86 13.85 -18.65
C LEU A 154 4.73 12.95 -17.41
N ALA A 155 4.23 13.50 -16.31
CA ALA A 155 4.00 12.75 -15.07
C ALA A 155 2.92 11.68 -15.25
N GLU A 156 1.80 12.03 -15.89
CA GLU A 156 0.71 11.11 -16.21
C GLU A 156 1.19 9.95 -17.10
N THR A 157 1.98 10.25 -18.12
CA THR A 157 2.59 9.24 -19.01
C THR A 157 3.49 8.30 -18.23
N THR A 158 4.42 8.84 -17.44
CA THR A 158 5.35 8.07 -16.60
C THR A 158 4.59 7.20 -15.58
N GLN A 159 3.53 7.72 -14.98
CA GLN A 159 2.72 6.99 -14.01
C GLN A 159 1.91 5.88 -14.68
N ALA A 160 1.36 6.13 -15.88
CA ALA A 160 0.63 5.13 -16.66
C ALA A 160 1.55 3.96 -17.05
N GLU A 161 2.77 4.23 -17.50
CA GLU A 161 3.78 3.20 -17.82
C GLU A 161 4.15 2.36 -16.61
N LYS A 162 4.42 2.99 -15.45
CA LYS A 162 4.72 2.29 -14.19
C LYS A 162 3.54 1.43 -13.73
N LYS A 163 2.31 1.94 -13.82
CA LYS A 163 1.09 1.18 -13.49
C LYS A 163 0.92 0.00 -14.44
N ALA A 164 1.09 0.19 -15.75
CA ALA A 164 1.00 -0.89 -16.73
C ALA A 164 2.03 -2.00 -16.46
N LEU A 165 3.29 -1.64 -16.20
CA LEU A 165 4.33 -2.60 -15.85
C LEU A 165 4.02 -3.35 -14.55
N ARG A 166 3.46 -2.66 -13.55
CA ARG A 166 3.04 -3.28 -12.29
C ARG A 166 1.95 -4.33 -12.52
N VAL A 167 0.90 -3.98 -13.27
CA VAL A 167 -0.19 -4.91 -13.60
C VAL A 167 0.33 -6.14 -14.35
N LEU A 168 1.25 -5.95 -15.31
CA LEU A 168 1.87 -7.07 -16.03
C LEU A 168 2.68 -7.99 -15.12
N ARG A 169 3.45 -7.43 -14.18
CA ARG A 169 4.22 -8.22 -13.19
C ARG A 169 3.31 -8.97 -12.21
N GLU A 170 2.20 -8.37 -11.80
CA GLU A 170 1.19 -9.02 -10.97
C GLU A 170 0.57 -10.21 -11.72
N ARG A 171 0.17 -10.03 -12.98
CA ARG A 171 -0.33 -11.11 -13.86
C ARG A 171 0.70 -12.21 -14.05
N LEU A 172 1.95 -11.86 -14.31
CA LEU A 172 3.05 -12.82 -14.45
C LEU A 172 3.24 -13.64 -13.17
N THR A 173 3.19 -13.00 -12.00
CA THR A 173 3.32 -13.69 -10.72
C THR A 173 2.19 -14.71 -10.51
N ILE A 174 0.95 -14.34 -10.83
CA ILE A 174 -0.20 -15.23 -10.74
C ILE A 174 -0.06 -16.40 -11.73
N ALA A 175 0.23 -16.10 -13.00
CA ALA A 175 0.38 -17.13 -14.03
C ALA A 175 1.50 -18.13 -13.68
N ARG A 176 2.65 -17.66 -13.17
CA ARG A 176 3.74 -18.52 -12.70
C ARG A 176 3.27 -19.47 -11.61
N ARG A 177 2.59 -18.94 -10.59
CA ARG A 177 2.08 -19.73 -9.47
C ARG A 177 1.09 -20.78 -9.96
N ASP A 178 0.17 -20.41 -10.84
CA ASP A 178 -0.88 -21.30 -11.32
C ASP A 178 -0.28 -22.43 -12.18
N VAL A 179 0.66 -22.14 -13.09
CA VAL A 179 1.38 -23.16 -13.88
C VAL A 179 2.11 -24.15 -12.98
N VAL A 180 2.89 -23.68 -12.01
CA VAL A 180 3.64 -24.55 -11.09
C VAL A 180 2.71 -25.46 -10.31
N LYS A 181 1.59 -24.93 -9.81
CA LYS A 181 0.61 -25.72 -9.04
C LYS A 181 -0.13 -26.73 -9.90
N MET A 182 -0.53 -26.37 -11.12
CA MET A 182 -1.20 -27.30 -12.02
C MET A 182 -0.28 -28.43 -12.47
N ILE A 183 1.01 -28.14 -12.75
CA ILE A 183 2.00 -29.17 -13.03
C ILE A 183 2.20 -30.09 -11.83
N ALA A 184 2.30 -29.54 -10.61
CA ALA A 184 2.42 -30.34 -9.39
C ALA A 184 1.21 -31.25 -9.20
N ALA A 185 -0.01 -30.71 -9.32
CA ALA A 185 -1.24 -31.48 -9.20
C ALA A 185 -1.34 -32.60 -10.26
N GLY A 186 -0.99 -32.33 -11.52
CA GLY A 186 -0.99 -33.36 -12.56
C GLY A 186 -0.04 -34.53 -12.28
N ILE A 187 1.11 -34.25 -11.65
CA ILE A 187 2.09 -35.28 -11.24
C ILE A 187 1.58 -36.04 -10.01
N GLU A 188 1.10 -35.35 -8.99
CA GLU A 188 0.63 -35.94 -7.73
C GLU A 188 -0.59 -36.85 -7.94
N GLU A 189 -1.53 -36.44 -8.79
CA GLU A 189 -2.74 -37.19 -9.13
C GLU A 189 -2.51 -38.25 -10.23
N GLY A 190 -1.27 -38.38 -10.74
CA GLY A 190 -0.91 -39.38 -11.75
C GLY A 190 -1.62 -39.21 -13.09
N VAL A 191 -2.00 -37.98 -13.45
CA VAL A 191 -2.71 -37.67 -14.70
C VAL A 191 -1.80 -38.02 -15.89
N PRO A 192 -2.27 -38.71 -16.94
CA PRO A 192 -1.46 -38.93 -18.15
C PRO A 192 -1.17 -37.60 -18.87
N GLY A 193 0.11 -37.24 -19.04
CA GLY A 193 0.51 -36.03 -19.73
C GLY A 193 2.03 -35.79 -19.74
N ASP A 194 2.50 -34.91 -20.62
CA ASP A 194 3.92 -34.54 -20.70
C ASP A 194 4.31 -33.49 -19.64
N TRP A 195 4.20 -33.87 -18.36
CA TRP A 195 4.53 -32.99 -17.22
C TRP A 195 6.00 -32.58 -17.20
N ARG A 196 6.89 -33.43 -17.74
CA ARG A 196 8.31 -33.13 -17.84
C ARG A 196 8.55 -32.03 -18.89
N GLY A 197 7.93 -32.13 -20.07
CA GLY A 197 7.98 -31.09 -21.10
C GLY A 197 7.41 -29.77 -20.61
N TYR A 198 6.26 -29.79 -19.92
CA TYR A 198 5.69 -28.57 -19.34
C TYR A 198 6.58 -27.91 -18.29
N ARG A 199 7.25 -28.70 -17.45
CA ARG A 199 8.21 -28.19 -16.46
C ARG A 199 9.43 -27.57 -17.13
N MET A 200 9.97 -28.20 -18.18
CA MET A 200 11.11 -27.66 -18.93
C MET A 200 10.74 -26.36 -19.63
N ALA A 201 9.60 -26.31 -20.34
CA ALA A 201 9.11 -25.09 -20.98
C ALA A 201 8.93 -23.94 -19.99
N TYR A 202 8.41 -24.23 -18.78
CA TYR A 202 8.33 -23.23 -17.71
C TYR A 202 9.72 -22.74 -17.25
N GLN A 203 10.69 -23.62 -17.09
CA GLN A 203 12.06 -23.24 -16.71
C GLN A 203 12.71 -22.34 -17.76
N ASP A 204 12.61 -22.72 -19.05
CA ASP A 204 13.15 -21.94 -20.17
C ASP A 204 12.52 -20.53 -20.27
N LEU A 205 11.23 -20.40 -19.92
CA LEU A 205 10.54 -19.10 -19.82
C LEU A 205 11.09 -18.25 -18.67
N MET A 206 11.37 -18.87 -17.52
CA MET A 206 11.85 -18.15 -16.34
C MET A 206 13.32 -17.74 -16.47
N ASP A 207 14.14 -18.55 -17.11
CA ASP A 207 15.56 -18.26 -17.34
C ASP A 207 15.78 -17.08 -18.29
N ARG A 208 14.82 -16.84 -19.20
CA ARG A 208 14.81 -15.66 -20.09
C ARG A 208 14.38 -14.36 -19.40
N LEU A 209 13.85 -14.40 -18.16
CA LEU A 209 13.36 -13.21 -17.47
C LEU A 209 14.50 -12.48 -16.73
N PRO A 210 14.96 -11.30 -17.19
CA PRO A 210 16.02 -10.57 -16.51
C PRO A 210 15.51 -9.94 -15.20
N ARG A 211 16.44 -9.66 -14.27
CA ARG A 211 16.14 -8.99 -12.99
C ARG A 211 15.49 -7.61 -13.16
N SER A 212 15.87 -6.89 -14.22
CA SER A 212 15.26 -5.62 -14.62
C SER A 212 14.67 -5.74 -16.02
N ALA A 213 13.47 -6.32 -16.11
CA ALA A 213 12.78 -6.53 -17.38
C ALA A 213 12.05 -5.28 -17.86
N SER A 214 12.19 -4.99 -19.15
CA SER A 214 11.40 -3.99 -19.87
C SER A 214 9.93 -4.43 -19.97
N LYS A 215 9.01 -3.49 -20.18
CA LYS A 215 7.58 -3.78 -20.37
C LYS A 215 7.35 -4.80 -21.50
N VAL A 216 7.99 -4.60 -22.65
CA VAL A 216 7.86 -5.47 -23.83
C VAL A 216 8.32 -6.89 -23.51
N THR A 217 9.45 -7.04 -22.82
CA THR A 217 9.96 -8.36 -22.41
C THR A 217 8.98 -9.08 -21.48
N VAL A 218 8.37 -8.36 -20.53
CA VAL A 218 7.38 -8.94 -19.62
C VAL A 218 6.11 -9.35 -20.38
N GLU A 219 5.65 -8.57 -21.36
CA GLU A 219 4.47 -8.89 -22.18
C GLU A 219 4.67 -10.15 -23.02
N ILE A 220 5.82 -10.28 -23.66
CA ILE A 220 6.18 -11.47 -24.45
C ILE A 220 6.17 -12.73 -23.55
N ILE A 221 6.91 -12.69 -22.44
CA ILE A 221 7.00 -13.83 -21.52
C ILE A 221 5.64 -14.15 -20.90
N LEU A 222 4.82 -13.14 -20.58
CA LEU A 222 3.48 -13.36 -20.05
C LEU A 222 2.57 -14.04 -21.06
N THR A 223 2.70 -13.71 -22.35
CA THR A 223 1.91 -14.32 -23.43
C THR A 223 2.28 -15.80 -23.56
N GLU A 224 3.56 -16.11 -23.72
CA GLU A 224 4.05 -17.49 -23.81
C GLU A 224 3.72 -18.31 -22.54
N LEU A 225 3.83 -17.71 -21.36
CA LEU A 225 3.45 -18.37 -20.11
C LEU A 225 1.93 -18.62 -20.01
N SER A 226 1.11 -17.74 -20.59
CA SER A 226 -0.34 -17.91 -20.63
C SER A 226 -0.74 -19.05 -21.57
N GLU A 227 -0.03 -19.21 -22.68
CA GLU A 227 -0.20 -20.36 -23.59
C GLU A 227 0.18 -21.67 -22.90
N LEU A 228 1.33 -21.71 -22.22
CA LEU A 228 1.73 -22.87 -21.42
C LEU A 228 0.69 -23.19 -20.33
N ARG A 229 0.19 -22.16 -19.63
CA ARG A 229 -0.88 -22.31 -18.64
C ARG A 229 -2.13 -22.93 -19.25
N ALA A 230 -2.55 -22.50 -20.44
CA ALA A 230 -3.73 -23.02 -21.12
C ALA A 230 -3.54 -24.48 -21.53
N LEU A 231 -2.36 -24.87 -22.02
CA LEU A 231 -2.03 -26.26 -22.36
C LEU A 231 -2.09 -27.18 -21.14
N VAL A 232 -1.44 -26.78 -20.04
CA VAL A 232 -1.44 -27.52 -18.78
C VAL A 232 -2.86 -27.66 -18.23
N HIS A 233 -3.62 -26.56 -18.22
CA HIS A 233 -5.00 -26.58 -17.76
C HIS A 233 -5.87 -27.50 -18.61
N LYS A 234 -5.74 -27.43 -19.94
CA LYS A 234 -6.49 -28.29 -20.86
C LYS A 234 -6.19 -29.78 -20.62
N THR A 235 -4.93 -30.15 -20.41
CA THR A 235 -4.60 -31.55 -20.10
C THR A 235 -5.25 -32.06 -18.82
N LEU A 236 -5.34 -31.23 -17.77
CA LEU A 236 -6.05 -31.59 -16.54
C LEU A 236 -7.56 -31.66 -16.76
N GLU A 237 -8.12 -30.70 -17.51
CA GLU A 237 -9.55 -30.62 -17.80
C GLU A 237 -10.02 -31.81 -18.64
N ASP A 238 -9.27 -32.19 -19.68
CA ASP A 238 -9.58 -33.33 -20.54
C ASP A 238 -9.57 -34.65 -19.73
N PHE A 239 -8.64 -34.79 -18.78
CA PHE A 239 -8.62 -35.93 -17.87
C PHE A 239 -9.86 -35.99 -16.96
N ILE A 240 -10.23 -34.88 -16.33
CA ILE A 240 -11.44 -34.81 -15.48
C ILE A 240 -12.70 -35.16 -16.29
N LYS A 241 -12.82 -34.64 -17.52
CA LYS A 241 -13.94 -34.97 -18.41
C LYS A 241 -13.99 -36.45 -18.75
N SER A 242 -12.84 -37.08 -19.02
CA SER A 242 -12.75 -38.50 -19.33
C SER A 242 -13.16 -39.41 -18.15
N GLN A 243 -12.90 -38.98 -16.91
CA GLN A 243 -13.36 -39.72 -15.73
C GLN A 243 -14.88 -39.63 -15.55
N ASN A 244 -15.49 -38.49 -15.88
CA ASN A 244 -16.93 -38.29 -15.77
C ASN A 244 -17.76 -39.03 -16.84
N SER A 245 -17.17 -39.38 -17.99
CA SER A 245 -17.86 -40.14 -19.05
C SER A 245 -17.93 -41.65 -18.80
N ASN A 246 -17.20 -42.18 -17.81
CA ASN A 246 -17.12 -43.62 -17.52
C ASN A 246 -18.29 -44.18 -16.68
N ALA A 247 -19.42 -43.46 -16.58
CA ALA A 247 -20.61 -43.90 -15.85
C ALA A 247 -21.85 -43.87 -16.74
N ASN A 248 -21.92 -44.74 -17.76
CA ASN A 248 -23.21 -45.15 -18.32
C ASN A 248 -23.17 -46.46 -19.13
N GLU A 249 -22.49 -47.50 -18.62
CA GLU A 249 -22.42 -48.82 -19.29
C GLU A 249 -23.13 -49.92 -18.49
N SER A 250 -24.32 -49.64 -17.96
CA SER A 250 -25.27 -50.72 -17.62
C SER A 250 -26.71 -50.21 -17.58
N HIS A 251 -27.38 -50.21 -18.74
CA HIS A 251 -28.83 -50.41 -18.77
C HIS A 251 -29.11 -51.86 -18.37
N ASN A 252 -29.19 -52.11 -17.07
CA ASN A 252 -29.89 -53.26 -16.52
C ASN A 252 -31.14 -52.77 -15.80
N GLU A 253 -32.22 -52.67 -16.57
CA GLU A 253 -33.57 -52.60 -16.06
C GLU A 253 -33.84 -53.80 -15.14
N ARG A 254 -33.83 -53.56 -13.83
CA ARG A 254 -34.68 -54.31 -12.90
C ARG A 254 -35.55 -53.33 -12.15
N HIS A 255 -36.76 -53.20 -12.68
CA HIS A 255 -37.98 -52.76 -12.03
C HIS A 255 -37.95 -53.03 -10.51
N LYS A 256 -37.74 -51.98 -9.70
CA LYS A 256 -38.06 -52.01 -8.27
C LYS A 256 -39.51 -51.57 -8.14
N GLN A 257 -40.41 -52.56 -8.07
CA GLN A 257 -41.78 -52.36 -7.62
C GLN A 257 -41.76 -51.81 -6.20
N ASN A 258 -42.35 -50.62 -6.06
CA ASN A 258 -42.53 -49.92 -4.81
C ASN A 258 -43.82 -50.43 -4.17
N SER A 259 -43.77 -50.91 -2.94
CA SER A 259 -44.96 -51.31 -2.18
C SER A 259 -44.72 -51.08 -0.70
N ASN A 260 -44.99 -49.87 -0.22
CA ASN A 260 -45.86 -49.68 0.93
C ASN A 260 -46.33 -48.21 1.03
N PRO A 261 -47.65 -47.97 1.09
CA PRO A 261 -48.23 -46.64 1.27
C PRO A 261 -48.35 -46.24 2.75
N ASP A 262 -48.18 -44.93 2.97
CA ASP A 262 -48.67 -44.06 4.05
C ASP A 262 -48.89 -44.59 5.48
N SER A 263 -48.22 -43.93 6.42
CA SER A 263 -48.90 -43.45 7.64
C SER A 263 -48.52 -42.00 7.90
N LYS A 264 -49.48 -41.12 7.60
CA LYS A 264 -49.50 -39.70 7.98
C LYS A 264 -49.69 -39.59 9.49
N THR A 265 -48.85 -38.79 10.15
CA THR A 265 -49.19 -38.19 11.43
C THR A 265 -48.88 -36.69 11.32
N GLU A 266 -49.94 -35.92 11.20
CA GLU A 266 -49.95 -34.46 11.37
C GLU A 266 -49.73 -34.12 12.85
N SER A 267 -48.86 -33.15 13.12
CA SER A 267 -49.04 -32.23 14.23
C SER A 267 -48.22 -30.97 13.95
N GLU A 268 -48.93 -29.91 13.56
CA GLU A 268 -48.38 -28.56 13.48
C GLU A 268 -48.19 -27.99 14.89
N GLN A 269 -47.04 -27.35 15.13
CA GLN A 269 -47.03 -26.08 15.87
C GLN A 269 -45.77 -25.28 15.52
N SER A 270 -46.04 -24.18 14.83
CA SER A 270 -45.18 -23.02 14.56
C SER A 270 -44.61 -22.39 15.83
N HIS A 271 -43.31 -22.04 15.83
CA HIS A 271 -42.87 -20.64 15.89
C HIS A 271 -41.35 -20.48 15.83
N ALA A 272 -40.93 -19.78 14.78
CA ALA A 272 -39.75 -18.92 14.62
C ALA A 272 -38.62 -18.97 15.67
N LYS A 273 -37.45 -19.43 15.22
CA LYS A 273 -36.17 -18.85 15.62
C LYS A 273 -35.25 -18.72 14.41
N LYS A 274 -34.85 -17.48 14.15
CA LYS A 274 -33.87 -17.09 13.14
C LYS A 274 -32.54 -17.73 13.49
N GLU A 275 -31.98 -18.52 12.58
CA GLU A 275 -30.55 -18.76 12.51
C GLU A 275 -30.06 -18.23 11.16
N GLU A 276 -29.06 -17.36 11.26
CA GLU A 276 -28.46 -16.62 10.19
C GLU A 276 -27.70 -17.59 9.27
N GLY A 277 -28.15 -17.66 8.03
CA GLY A 277 -27.54 -18.48 6.99
C GLY A 277 -26.08 -18.09 6.75
N GLU A 278 -25.23 -19.11 6.82
CA GLU A 278 -23.86 -19.10 6.35
C GLU A 278 -23.77 -18.60 4.92
N ALA A 279 -23.20 -17.41 4.75
CA ALA A 279 -22.80 -16.91 3.45
C ALA A 279 -21.58 -17.70 2.96
N SER A 280 -21.83 -18.50 1.93
CA SER A 280 -20.82 -19.00 0.98
C SER A 280 -19.80 -17.91 0.63
N GLY A 281 -18.50 -18.20 0.82
CA GLY A 281 -17.46 -17.20 0.64
C GLY A 281 -16.04 -17.76 0.56
N SER A 282 -15.73 -18.45 -0.55
CA SER A 282 -14.38 -18.72 -1.07
C SER A 282 -13.42 -19.58 -0.22
N ASN A 283 -13.27 -20.83 -0.66
CA ASN A 283 -12.13 -21.69 -0.36
C ASN A 283 -10.84 -21.09 -0.94
N ASN A 284 -10.15 -20.20 -0.21
CA ASN A 284 -8.87 -19.64 -0.62
C ASN A 284 -7.93 -19.34 0.56
N VAL A 285 -7.79 -20.28 1.51
CA VAL A 285 -6.78 -20.18 2.59
C VAL A 285 -5.91 -21.43 2.63
N ARG A 286 -5.31 -21.81 1.51
CA ARG A 286 -4.30 -22.89 1.46
C ARG A 286 -3.14 -22.57 0.52
N THR A 287 -2.53 -21.39 0.65
CA THR A 287 -1.11 -21.14 0.37
C THR A 287 -0.79 -19.66 0.63
N LEU A 288 -0.43 -19.35 1.87
CA LEU A 288 0.39 -18.17 2.17
C LEU A 288 1.60 -18.68 2.96
N PRO A 289 2.82 -18.17 2.70
CA PRO A 289 3.96 -18.46 3.55
C PRO A 289 3.56 -18.10 4.99
N GLN A 290 3.92 -18.95 5.96
CA GLN A 290 3.61 -18.78 7.38
C GLN A 290 3.77 -17.30 7.77
N ARG A 291 2.66 -16.56 7.82
CA ARG A 291 2.66 -15.16 8.25
C ARG A 291 2.80 -15.21 9.75
N GLU A 292 4.03 -15.16 10.24
CA GLU A 292 4.27 -14.78 11.61
C GLU A 292 3.64 -13.40 11.83
N LEU A 293 2.63 -13.35 12.69
CA LEU A 293 1.98 -12.11 13.08
C LEU A 293 3.02 -11.22 13.76
N PRO A 294 3.22 -9.97 13.30
CA PRO A 294 4.18 -9.10 13.95
C PRO A 294 3.70 -8.80 15.38
N LEU A 295 4.64 -8.79 16.32
CA LEU A 295 4.40 -8.67 17.77
C LEU A 295 3.50 -7.48 18.13
N ASN A 296 3.62 -6.36 17.42
CA ASN A 296 2.80 -5.17 17.64
C ASN A 296 1.30 -5.42 17.43
N ILE A 297 0.90 -6.22 16.44
CA ILE A 297 -0.50 -6.55 16.17
C ILE A 297 -1.07 -7.42 17.30
N ILE A 298 -0.27 -8.36 17.82
CA ILE A 298 -0.68 -9.22 18.93
C ILE A 298 -0.85 -8.41 20.21
N LEU A 299 0.10 -7.50 20.50
CA LEU A 299 0.03 -6.64 21.67
C LEU A 299 -1.07 -5.58 21.60
N ASP A 300 -1.55 -5.23 20.41
CA ASP A 300 -2.71 -4.35 20.24
C ASP A 300 -4.03 -5.12 20.40
N ALA A 301 -4.08 -6.36 19.88
CA ALA A 301 -5.24 -7.24 20.02
C ALA A 301 -5.46 -7.73 21.45
N CYS A 302 -4.40 -7.94 22.21
CA CYS A 302 -4.43 -8.49 23.57
C CYS A 302 -3.80 -7.49 24.57
N PRO A 303 -4.49 -6.40 24.96
CA PRO A 303 -3.96 -5.45 25.94
C PRO A 303 -3.75 -6.06 27.33
N GLU A 304 -4.53 -7.07 27.75
CA GLU A 304 -4.46 -7.63 29.11
C GLU A 304 -3.13 -8.31 29.43
N ILE A 305 -2.45 -8.88 28.43
CA ILE A 305 -1.15 -9.52 28.65
C ILE A 305 -0.06 -8.53 29.09
N ARG A 306 -0.24 -7.24 28.77
CA ARG A 306 0.71 -6.18 29.19
C ARG A 306 0.70 -5.97 30.69
N GLY A 307 -0.44 -6.19 31.35
CA GLY A 307 -0.57 -6.07 32.81
C GLY A 307 0.20 -7.14 33.58
N LEU A 308 0.56 -8.24 32.92
CA LEU A 308 1.27 -9.38 33.51
C LEU A 308 2.78 -9.39 33.23
N ALA A 309 3.29 -8.41 32.47
CA ALA A 309 4.70 -8.34 32.12
C ALA A 309 5.55 -7.89 33.31
N ALA A 310 6.46 -8.76 33.77
CA ALA A 310 7.33 -8.51 34.92
C ALA A 310 8.26 -7.27 34.78
N GLY A 311 8.49 -6.79 33.56
CA GLY A 311 9.34 -5.63 33.24
C GLY A 311 8.60 -4.39 32.71
N GLY A 312 7.26 -4.34 32.81
CA GLY A 312 6.43 -3.19 32.43
C GLY A 312 6.20 -2.99 30.92
N GLU A 313 7.08 -3.49 30.04
CA GLU A 313 6.88 -3.42 28.59
C GLU A 313 7.35 -4.69 27.87
N ILE A 314 6.52 -5.19 26.94
CA ILE A 314 6.87 -6.31 26.06
C ILE A 314 7.44 -5.72 24.77
N ARG A 315 8.76 -5.78 24.59
CA ARG A 315 9.45 -5.21 23.41
C ARG A 315 9.94 -6.27 22.43
N THR A 316 10.22 -7.47 22.91
CA THR A 316 10.73 -8.58 22.10
C THR A 316 9.88 -9.85 22.24
N TRP A 317 10.07 -10.79 21.30
CA TRP A 317 9.36 -12.07 21.33
C TRP A 317 9.71 -12.93 22.55
N ARG A 318 10.93 -12.79 23.06
CA ARG A 318 11.36 -13.45 24.30
C ARG A 318 10.60 -12.93 25.51
N ASP A 319 10.32 -11.63 25.55
CA ASP A 319 9.52 -11.01 26.61
C ASP A 319 8.07 -11.51 26.55
N LEU A 320 7.52 -11.68 25.34
CA LEU A 320 6.20 -12.27 25.16
C LEU A 320 6.15 -13.73 25.64
N LEU A 321 7.16 -14.53 25.31
CA LEU A 321 7.26 -15.93 25.75
C LEU A 321 7.34 -16.04 27.29
N ALA A 322 8.16 -15.21 27.92
CA ALA A 322 8.27 -15.16 29.39
C ALA A 322 6.94 -14.74 30.03
N THR A 323 6.26 -13.74 29.46
CA THR A 323 4.96 -13.27 29.95
C THR A 323 3.86 -14.32 29.71
N ALA A 324 3.91 -15.05 28.61
CA ALA A 324 2.98 -16.15 28.33
C ALA A 324 3.12 -17.31 29.33
N GLN A 325 4.34 -17.59 29.83
CA GLN A 325 4.53 -18.58 30.89
C GLN A 325 3.88 -18.16 32.22
N LEU A 326 3.90 -16.86 32.54
CA LEU A 326 3.17 -16.31 33.70
C LEU A 326 1.66 -16.37 33.47
N ALA A 327 1.19 -15.99 32.28
CA ALA A 327 -0.22 -16.05 31.92
C ALA A 327 -0.76 -17.47 31.94
N ARG A 328 0.03 -18.47 31.53
CA ARG A 328 -0.30 -19.89 31.66
C ARG A 328 -0.61 -20.27 33.11
N ALA A 329 0.22 -19.84 34.06
CA ALA A 329 0.02 -20.11 35.48
C ALA A 329 -1.25 -19.41 36.00
N TYR A 330 -1.47 -18.17 35.60
CA TYR A 330 -2.67 -17.40 35.93
C TYR A 330 -3.97 -18.05 35.40
N LEU A 331 -3.91 -18.63 34.18
CA LEU A 331 -5.04 -19.30 33.52
C LEU A 331 -5.26 -20.76 33.97
N GLY A 332 -4.46 -21.27 34.92
CA GLY A 332 -4.57 -22.65 35.40
C GLY A 332 -4.20 -23.72 34.35
N ILE A 333 -3.44 -23.35 33.31
CA ILE A 333 -3.05 -24.26 32.23
C ILE A 333 -1.84 -25.08 32.69
N SER A 334 -1.88 -26.41 32.57
CA SER A 334 -0.76 -27.26 32.99
C SER A 334 0.49 -27.03 32.14
N PRO A 335 1.71 -27.17 32.69
CA PRO A 335 2.95 -27.08 31.92
C PRO A 335 2.98 -28.05 30.73
N SER A 336 2.46 -29.26 30.93
CA SER A 336 2.34 -30.29 29.88
C SER A 336 1.49 -29.83 28.70
N ALA A 337 0.30 -29.24 28.95
CA ALA A 337 -0.59 -28.79 27.89
C ALA A 337 0.02 -27.63 27.07
N TYR A 338 0.82 -26.77 27.71
CA TYR A 338 1.55 -25.71 27.03
C TYR A 338 2.73 -26.25 26.20
N GLN A 339 3.47 -27.23 26.74
CA GLN A 339 4.54 -27.92 26.01
C GLN A 339 3.99 -28.58 24.74
N ASP A 340 2.86 -29.28 24.85
CA ASP A 340 2.17 -29.93 23.72
C ASP A 340 1.70 -28.92 22.68
N ALA A 341 1.26 -27.74 23.11
CA ALA A 341 0.93 -26.64 22.21
C ALA A 341 2.19 -26.14 21.47
N CYS A 342 3.29 -25.88 22.19
CA CYS A 342 4.55 -25.42 21.59
C CYS A 342 5.10 -26.41 20.56
N THR A 343 4.99 -27.72 20.80
CA THR A 343 5.44 -28.75 19.84
C THR A 343 4.55 -28.81 18.60
N ALA A 344 3.24 -28.58 18.74
CA ALA A 344 2.30 -28.65 17.62
C ALA A 344 2.26 -27.40 16.73
N MET A 345 2.34 -26.19 17.30
CA MET A 345 2.16 -24.92 16.57
C MET A 345 3.38 -23.99 16.60
N GLY A 346 4.43 -24.34 17.35
CA GLY A 346 5.60 -23.50 17.58
C GLY A 346 5.43 -22.54 18.75
N GLU A 347 6.54 -22.21 19.41
CA GLU A 347 6.57 -21.42 20.65
C GLU A 347 5.89 -20.05 20.49
N GLY A 348 6.09 -19.40 19.35
CA GLY A 348 5.51 -18.10 19.09
C GLY A 348 3.99 -18.09 18.91
N GLN A 349 3.47 -19.09 18.18
CA GLN A 349 2.03 -19.22 17.99
C GLN A 349 1.35 -19.64 19.30
N ALA A 350 1.98 -20.53 20.08
CA ALA A 350 1.51 -20.92 21.39
C ALA A 350 1.43 -19.73 22.37
N ALA A 351 2.46 -18.88 22.41
CA ALA A 351 2.44 -17.65 23.22
C ALA A 351 1.32 -16.69 22.79
N THR A 352 1.08 -16.56 21.49
CA THR A 352 -0.02 -15.76 20.94
C THR A 352 -1.39 -16.32 21.35
N VAL A 353 -1.55 -17.64 21.36
CA VAL A 353 -2.77 -18.31 21.81
C VAL A 353 -3.02 -18.06 23.29
N ILE A 354 -2.00 -18.18 24.14
CA ILE A 354 -2.13 -17.87 25.57
C ILE A 354 -2.55 -16.41 25.78
N ALA A 355 -1.96 -15.47 25.04
CA ALA A 355 -2.35 -14.06 25.09
C ALA A 355 -3.82 -13.84 24.68
N ALA A 356 -4.27 -14.52 23.63
CA ALA A 356 -5.65 -14.43 23.15
C ALA A 356 -6.67 -15.09 24.10
N ILE A 357 -6.28 -16.19 24.76
CA ILE A 357 -7.11 -16.84 25.78
C ILE A 357 -7.25 -15.94 27.00
N LEU A 358 -6.15 -15.29 27.43
CA LEU A 358 -6.17 -14.33 28.54
C LEU A 358 -7.19 -13.21 28.27
N GLN A 359 -7.14 -12.62 27.08
CA GLN A 359 -8.04 -11.55 26.64
C GLN A 359 -9.52 -11.96 26.55
N ARG A 360 -9.83 -13.26 26.55
CA ARG A 360 -11.20 -13.81 26.48
C ARG A 360 -11.52 -14.71 27.67
N THR A 361 -10.86 -14.51 28.81
CA THR A 361 -11.09 -15.30 30.03
C THR A 361 -12.57 -15.34 30.41
N GLU A 362 -13.30 -14.24 30.24
CA GLU A 362 -14.73 -14.14 30.54
C GLU A 362 -15.63 -15.00 29.63
N HIS A 363 -15.14 -15.37 28.43
CA HIS A 363 -15.88 -16.16 27.45
C HIS A 363 -15.41 -17.62 27.33
N ILE A 364 -14.37 -18.01 28.08
CA ILE A 364 -13.77 -19.35 28.01
C ILE A 364 -13.81 -19.98 29.40
N SER A 365 -14.76 -20.88 29.61
CA SER A 365 -14.95 -21.55 30.90
C SER A 365 -13.79 -22.48 31.29
N CYS A 366 -13.07 -23.06 30.32
CA CYS A 366 -11.93 -23.95 30.58
C CYS A 366 -10.72 -23.63 29.66
N PRO A 367 -9.82 -22.73 30.07
CA PRO A 367 -8.66 -22.32 29.28
C PRO A 367 -7.74 -23.48 28.85
N GLY A 368 -7.50 -24.44 29.74
CA GLY A 368 -6.64 -25.59 29.46
C GLY A 368 -7.25 -26.61 28.49
N GLY A 369 -8.55 -26.87 28.59
CA GLY A 369 -9.26 -27.73 27.64
C GLY A 369 -9.34 -27.08 26.25
N TYR A 370 -9.58 -25.77 26.22
CA TYR A 370 -9.59 -25.01 24.98
C TYR A 370 -8.22 -25.03 24.28
N LEU A 371 -7.12 -24.83 25.02
CA LEU A 371 -5.78 -24.95 24.45
C LEU A 371 -5.53 -26.33 23.82
N ARG A 372 -5.92 -27.42 24.50
CA ARG A 372 -5.77 -28.79 23.96
C ARG A 372 -6.54 -29.00 22.66
N SER A 373 -7.76 -28.45 22.56
CA SER A 373 -8.55 -28.51 21.33
C SER A 373 -7.89 -27.77 20.16
N LEU A 374 -7.22 -26.64 20.44
CA LEU A 374 -6.45 -25.89 19.44
C LEU A 374 -5.16 -26.62 19.05
N THR A 375 -4.49 -27.24 20.02
CA THR A 375 -3.32 -28.10 19.79
C THR A 375 -3.66 -29.27 18.87
N GLN A 376 -4.79 -29.96 19.08
CA GLN A 376 -5.24 -31.05 18.20
C GLN A 376 -5.51 -30.55 16.78
N ARG A 377 -6.15 -29.39 16.62
CA ARG A 377 -6.36 -28.77 15.30
C ARG A 377 -5.07 -28.33 14.61
N ALA A 378 -4.05 -27.95 15.40
CA ALA A 378 -2.74 -27.60 14.88
C ALA A 378 -1.97 -28.83 14.39
N GLN A 379 -2.07 -29.95 15.09
CA GLN A 379 -1.52 -31.25 14.65
C GLN A 379 -2.14 -31.71 13.32
N GLU A 380 -3.42 -31.43 13.10
CA GLU A 380 -4.10 -31.70 11.83
C GLU A 380 -3.80 -30.66 10.71
N SER A 381 -2.89 -29.71 10.94
CA SER A 381 -2.58 -28.60 10.00
C SER A 381 -3.80 -27.73 9.63
N LYS A 382 -4.82 -27.67 10.49
CA LYS A 382 -6.07 -26.89 10.32
C LYS A 382 -6.13 -25.66 11.22
N PHE A 383 -5.02 -25.26 11.83
CA PHE A 383 -4.96 -24.14 12.77
C PHE A 383 -4.19 -22.94 12.21
N SER A 384 -4.72 -21.75 12.47
CA SER A 384 -4.03 -20.48 12.23
C SER A 384 -4.38 -19.50 13.35
N THR A 385 -3.39 -18.76 13.84
CA THR A 385 -3.55 -17.72 14.87
C THR A 385 -4.18 -16.43 14.31
N TRP A 386 -4.17 -16.25 12.99
CA TRP A 386 -4.64 -15.04 12.32
C TRP A 386 -6.14 -14.75 12.50
N PRO A 387 -7.07 -15.70 12.24
CA PRO A 387 -8.50 -15.44 12.43
C PRO A 387 -8.86 -15.11 13.87
N MET A 388 -8.16 -15.72 14.84
CA MET A 388 -8.37 -15.50 16.26
C MET A 388 -7.96 -14.09 16.70
N VAL A 389 -6.79 -13.61 16.27
CA VAL A 389 -6.31 -12.25 16.57
C VAL A 389 -7.16 -11.19 15.86
N MET A 390 -7.60 -11.47 14.63
CA MET A 390 -8.47 -10.54 13.89
C MET A 390 -9.87 -10.44 14.50
N ALA A 391 -10.41 -11.55 15.05
CA ALA A 391 -11.68 -11.52 15.78
C ALA A 391 -11.58 -10.63 17.03
N LEU A 392 -10.46 -10.69 17.75
CA LEU A 392 -10.20 -9.82 18.91
C LEU A 392 -10.11 -8.34 18.54
N LEU A 393 -9.40 -8.01 17.46
CA LEU A 393 -9.30 -6.62 16.97
C LEU A 393 -10.66 -6.07 16.54
N ARG A 394 -11.51 -6.89 15.89
CA ARG A 394 -12.88 -6.47 15.52
C ARG A 394 -13.75 -6.23 16.75
N ALA A 395 -13.73 -7.15 17.72
CA ALA A 395 -14.47 -6.99 18.97
C ALA A 395 -14.06 -5.72 19.73
N LYS A 396 -12.75 -5.40 19.77
CA LYS A 396 -12.23 -4.16 20.36
C LYS A 396 -12.72 -2.91 19.63
N LEU A 397 -12.71 -2.91 18.29
CA LEU A 397 -13.21 -1.78 17.49
C LEU A 397 -14.71 -1.57 17.66
N GLU A 398 -15.48 -2.65 17.83
CA GLU A 398 -16.91 -2.59 18.10
C GLU A 398 -17.21 -2.01 19.48
N GLN A 399 -16.49 -2.47 20.52
CA GLN A 399 -16.57 -1.90 21.87
C GLN A 399 -16.18 -0.40 21.93
N GLN A 400 -15.19 0.03 21.11
CA GLN A 400 -14.83 1.44 20.99
C GLN A 400 -15.91 2.28 20.30
N ARG A 401 -16.65 1.67 19.35
CA ARG A 401 -17.74 2.35 18.63
C ARG A 401 -18.98 2.50 19.51
N ASP A 402 -19.28 1.49 20.32
CA ASP A 402 -20.40 1.52 21.26
C ASP A 402 -20.11 2.43 22.47
N GLY A 403 -18.86 2.53 22.90
CA GLY A 403 -18.42 3.49 23.92
C GLY A 403 -18.47 4.97 23.47
N ALA A 404 -18.29 5.24 22.18
CA ALA A 404 -18.39 6.60 21.61
C ALA A 404 -19.84 7.04 21.37
N GLY A 405 -20.78 6.11 21.20
CA GLY A 405 -22.21 6.39 20.98
C GLY A 405 -23.01 6.72 22.25
N GLY A 406 -22.48 6.44 23.45
CA GLY A 406 -23.19 6.58 24.72
C GLY A 406 -23.21 7.96 25.38
N VAL A 407 -22.52 8.97 24.83
CA VAL A 407 -22.28 10.26 25.51
C VAL A 407 -23.17 11.41 25.00
N HIS A 408 -24.08 11.20 24.04
CA HIS A 408 -24.89 12.29 23.45
C HIS A 408 -26.41 12.19 23.71
N GLY A 409 -26.82 11.77 24.91
CA GLY A 409 -28.25 11.64 25.20
C GLY A 409 -28.63 11.80 26.67
N ARG A 410 -28.30 12.94 27.30
CA ARG A 410 -29.08 13.54 28.41
C ARG A 410 -28.42 14.82 28.95
N SER A 411 -28.88 15.97 28.47
CA SER A 411 -28.89 17.25 29.19
C SER A 411 -30.07 18.06 28.65
N SER A 412 -31.22 18.02 29.33
CA SER A 412 -31.64 19.05 30.29
C SER A 412 -31.78 20.44 29.65
N SER A 413 -32.95 20.72 29.07
CA SER A 413 -33.43 22.09 28.83
C SER A 413 -34.44 22.44 29.92
N ALA A 414 -33.95 23.00 31.02
CA ALA A 414 -34.74 23.72 31.98
C ALA A 414 -34.47 25.21 31.83
N ASP A 415 -35.57 25.95 31.76
CA ASP A 415 -35.77 27.33 32.14
C ASP A 415 -35.36 28.47 31.18
N GLY A 416 -36.29 29.40 31.04
CA GLY A 416 -36.33 30.49 30.08
C GLY A 416 -37.74 31.05 30.00
N THR A 417 -38.22 31.49 31.17
CA THR A 417 -39.49 32.18 31.40
C THR A 417 -39.42 33.61 30.86
N ASP A 418 -40.41 34.02 30.07
CA ASP A 418 -40.77 35.44 29.88
C ASP A 418 -42.31 35.59 29.92
N PRO A 419 -42.84 36.70 30.48
CA PRO A 419 -44.24 36.79 30.88
C PRO A 419 -45.08 37.59 29.88
N VAL A 420 -46.25 37.08 29.50
CA VAL A 420 -47.33 37.88 28.90
C VAL A 420 -48.67 37.36 29.41
N GLY A 421 -49.44 38.22 30.09
CA GLY A 421 -50.81 37.89 30.50
C GLY A 421 -51.53 39.00 31.28
N ASN A 422 -52.27 39.83 30.55
CA ASN A 422 -53.57 40.44 30.87
C ASN A 422 -53.90 40.83 32.34
N ARG A 423 -54.00 42.13 32.62
CA ARG A 423 -55.26 42.90 32.71
C ARG A 423 -54.99 44.36 33.02
#